data_AF-A0A815XJW9-F1
#
_entry.id   AF-A0A815XJW9-F1
#
_cell.length_a   1.000
_cell.length_b   1.000
_cell.length_c   1.000
_cell.angle_alpha   90.00
_cell.angle_beta   90.00
_cell.angle_gamma   90.00
#
_symmetry.space_group_name_H-M   'P 1'
#
loop_
_entity.id
_entity.type
_entity.pdbx_description
1 polymer ?
#
loop_
_entity_poly.entity_id
_entity_poly.type
_entity_poly.pdbx_seq_one_letter_code
_entity_poly.pdbx_strand_id
1 'polypeptide(L)'
;MDSTHFITWLDSTCATLREEIGKKARIAICLDNATWHNKLTKESVIPKRASPKGDIQQWLKDHKINFSEKCIKAQLLELSVTIYDCTLLLFP
;
A
#
# COMPACT_ATOMS: atom_id res chain seq x y z
N MET A 1 -2.79 9.52 -19.43
CA MET A 1 -2.50 9.92 -18.04
C MET A 1 -1.36 9.06 -17.55
N ASP A 2 -0.24 9.64 -17.15
CA ASP A 2 0.84 8.90 -16.50
C ASP A 2 0.67 8.91 -14.98
N SER A 3 1.48 8.11 -14.28
CA SER A 3 1.41 7.96 -12.82
C SER A 3 1.61 9.28 -12.07
N THR A 4 2.46 10.17 -12.57
CA THR A 4 2.74 11.46 -11.92
C THR A 4 1.55 12.39 -12.01
N HIS A 5 0.96 12.53 -13.21
CA HIS A 5 -0.24 13.36 -13.41
C HIS A 5 -1.43 12.83 -12.63
N PHE A 6 -1.55 11.51 -12.48
CA PHE A 6 -2.59 10.91 -11.67
C PHE A 6 -2.44 11.26 -10.18
N ILE A 7 -1.24 11.12 -9.61
CA ILE A 7 -0.98 11.47 -8.21
C ILE A 7 -1.25 12.95 -7.96
N THR A 8 -0.74 13.84 -8.82
CA THR A 8 -0.97 15.28 -8.69
C THR A 8 -2.46 15.62 -8.77
N TRP A 9 -3.20 14.97 -9.67
CA TRP A 9 -4.64 15.14 -9.77
C TRP A 9 -5.37 14.66 -8.50
N LEU A 10 -4.99 13.49 -7.97
CA LEU A 10 -5.63 12.91 -6.79
C LEU A 10 -5.39 13.77 -5.55
N ASP A 11 -4.17 14.28 -5.36
CA ASP A 11 -3.83 15.18 -4.25
C ASP A 11 -4.62 16.48 -4.32
N SER A 12 -4.67 17.12 -5.50
CA SER A 12 -5.44 18.35 -5.70
C SER A 12 -6.94 18.12 -5.46
N THR A 13 -7.47 17.01 -5.97
CA THR A 13 -8.89 16.67 -5.84
C THR A 13 -9.25 16.41 -4.38
N CYS A 14 -8.41 15.66 -3.65
CA CYS A 14 -8.58 15.42 -2.22
C CYS A 14 -8.56 16.72 -1.40
N ALA A 15 -7.63 17.64 -1.72
CA ALA A 15 -7.53 18.92 -1.03
C ALA A 15 -8.80 19.76 -1.20
N THR A 16 -9.27 19.92 -2.45
CA THR A 16 -10.50 20.67 -2.74
C THR A 16 -11.72 20.04 -2.08
N LEU A 17 -11.87 18.71 -2.15
CA LEU A 17 -13.00 18.02 -1.52
C LEU A 17 -13.02 18.17 -0.01
N ARG A 18 -11.85 18.17 0.64
CA ARG A 18 -11.74 18.40 2.09
C ARG A 18 -12.10 19.83 2.49
N GLU A 19 -11.70 20.81 1.70
CA GLU A 19 -12.00 22.22 1.96
C GLU A 19 -13.50 22.50 1.83
N GLU A 20 -14.12 22.03 0.75
CA GLU A 20 -15.51 22.33 0.42
C GLU A 20 -16.52 21.49 1.23
N ILE A 21 -16.22 20.19 1.41
CA ILE A 21 -17.21 19.21 1.87
C ILE A 21 -16.74 18.47 3.14
N GLY A 22 -15.43 18.41 3.39
CA GLY A 22 -14.81 17.54 4.40
C GLY A 22 -15.25 17.78 5.85
N LYS A 23 -15.80 18.96 6.18
CA LYS A 23 -16.37 19.23 7.51
C LYS A 23 -17.82 18.77 7.66
N LYS A 24 -18.51 18.48 6.57
CA LYS A 24 -19.97 18.27 6.52
C LYS A 24 -20.36 16.83 6.18
N ALA A 25 -19.53 16.10 5.46
CA ALA A 25 -19.84 14.74 5.03
C ALA A 25 -18.59 13.86 4.90
N ARG A 26 -18.83 12.54 4.93
CA ARG A 26 -17.81 11.55 4.53
C ARG A 26 -17.73 11.53 3.01
N ILE A 27 -16.50 11.55 2.50
CA ILE A 27 -16.22 11.59 1.07
C ILE A 27 -15.57 10.26 0.68
N ALA A 28 -16.11 9.62 -0.35
CA ALA A 28 -15.53 8.43 -0.96
C ALA A 28 -15.21 8.75 -2.44
N ILE A 29 -13.97 8.47 -2.85
CA ILE A 29 -13.54 8.60 -4.25
C ILE A 29 -13.42 7.18 -4.78
N CYS A 30 -14.38 6.76 -5.60
CA CYS A 30 -14.33 5.45 -6.27
C CYS A 30 -13.54 5.58 -7.56
N LEU A 31 -12.48 4.80 -7.69
CA LEU A 31 -11.61 4.76 -8.86
C LEU A 31 -11.75 3.39 -9.50
N ASP A 32 -12.69 3.26 -10.45
CA ASP A 32 -12.92 1.99 -11.14
C ASP A 32 -12.11 1.91 -12.44
N ASN A 33 -11.64 0.70 -12.75
CA ASN A 33 -11.06 0.30 -14.03
C ASN A 33 -9.84 1.11 -14.52
N ALA A 34 -9.02 1.67 -13.63
CA ALA A 34 -7.74 2.23 -14.04
C ALA A 34 -6.73 1.11 -14.30
N THR A 35 -6.32 0.95 -15.56
CA THR A 35 -5.30 0.00 -16.04
C THR A 35 -3.97 0.03 -15.26
N TRP A 36 -3.75 1.04 -14.43
CA TRP A 36 -2.55 1.28 -13.64
C TRP A 36 -2.64 0.77 -12.19
N HIS A 37 -3.81 0.34 -11.71
CA HIS A 37 -3.98 -0.19 -10.35
C HIS A 37 -3.23 -1.51 -10.11
N ASN A 38 -2.96 -2.28 -11.16
CA ASN A 38 -2.19 -3.52 -11.08
C ASN A 38 -0.67 -3.32 -11.16
N LYS A 39 -0.19 -2.09 -11.36
CA LYS A 39 1.24 -1.79 -11.24
C LYS A 39 1.53 -1.42 -9.78
N LEU A 40 1.79 -2.45 -8.98
CA LEU A 40 2.46 -2.28 -7.69
C LEU A 40 3.68 -1.38 -7.92
N THR A 41 3.73 -0.23 -7.24
CA THR A 41 4.99 0.51 -7.15
C THR A 41 6.02 -0.43 -6.54
N LYS A 42 7.33 -0.23 -6.81
CA LYS A 42 8.38 -1.12 -6.29
C LYS A 42 8.27 -1.33 -4.77
N GLU A 43 7.72 -0.34 -4.07
CA GLU A 43 7.45 -0.32 -2.63
C GLU A 43 6.30 -1.25 -2.22
N SER A 44 5.25 -1.37 -3.04
CA SER A 44 4.10 -2.26 -2.80
C SER A 44 4.35 -3.73 -3.19
N VAL A 45 5.50 -4.06 -3.77
CA VAL A 45 5.82 -5.43 -4.16
C VAL A 45 6.17 -6.25 -2.93
N ILE A 46 5.26 -7.12 -2.53
CA ILE A 46 5.48 -8.09 -1.45
C ILE A 46 6.72 -8.95 -1.80
N PRO A 47 7.68 -9.12 -0.89
CA PRO A 47 8.83 -9.96 -1.13
C PRO A 47 8.39 -11.41 -1.39
N LYS A 48 8.99 -12.05 -2.40
CA LYS A 48 8.65 -13.41 -2.83
C LYS A 48 9.47 -14.45 -2.06
N ARG A 49 9.10 -15.73 -2.14
CA ARG A 49 9.89 -16.85 -1.54
C ARG A 49 11.35 -16.87 -1.98
N ALA A 50 11.64 -16.39 -3.19
CA ALA A 50 13.00 -16.28 -3.73
C ALA A 50 13.80 -15.10 -3.13
N SER A 51 13.15 -14.08 -2.57
CA SER A 51 13.81 -12.90 -2.01
C SER A 51 14.78 -13.28 -0.87
N PRO A 52 15.97 -12.68 -0.80
CA PRO A 52 16.88 -12.81 0.35
C PRO A 52 16.22 -12.46 1.68
N LYS A 53 16.71 -13.06 2.78
CA LYS A 53 16.19 -12.77 4.14
C LYS A 53 16.32 -11.28 4.49
N GLY A 54 17.45 -10.66 4.12
CA GLY A 54 17.71 -9.24 4.36
C GLY A 54 16.69 -8.33 3.68
N ASP A 55 16.34 -8.63 2.43
CA ASP A 55 15.38 -7.83 1.66
C ASP A 55 13.97 -7.90 2.28
N ILE A 56 13.56 -9.08 2.77
CA ILE A 56 12.28 -9.24 3.48
C ILE A 56 12.29 -8.41 4.77
N GLN A 57 13.39 -8.45 5.54
CA GLN A 57 13.52 -7.66 6.77
C GLN A 57 13.50 -6.15 6.49
N GLN A 58 14.14 -5.71 5.42
CA GLN A 58 14.14 -4.30 5.02
C GLN A 58 12.72 -3.86 4.61
N TRP A 59 12.04 -4.64 3.79
CA TRP A 59 10.65 -4.36 3.41
C TRP A 59 9.72 -4.27 4.64
N LEU A 60 9.85 -5.20 5.59
CA LEU A 60 9.10 -5.16 6.85
C LEU A 60 9.40 -3.90 7.68
N LYS A 61 10.67 -3.46 7.73
CA LYS A 61 11.06 -2.20 8.40
C LYS A 61 10.45 -0.98 7.71
N ASP A 62 10.52 -0.93 6.39
CA ASP A 62 9.98 0.18 5.58
C ASP A 62 8.46 0.31 5.78
N HIS A 63 7.76 -0.81 5.98
CA HIS A 63 6.33 -0.88 6.29
C HIS A 63 6.02 -0.80 7.79
N LYS A 64 7.01 -0.52 8.65
CA LYS A 64 6.89 -0.38 10.11
C LYS A 64 6.31 -1.62 10.81
N ILE A 65 6.66 -2.80 10.31
CA ILE A 65 6.19 -4.09 10.83
C ILE A 65 7.23 -4.61 11.82
N ASN A 66 6.79 -4.87 13.05
CA ASN A 66 7.64 -5.45 14.07
C ASN A 66 7.84 -6.95 13.81
N PHE A 67 9.09 -7.41 13.85
CA PHE A 67 9.44 -8.82 13.78
C PHE A 67 10.58 -9.13 14.74
N SER A 68 10.67 -10.37 15.20
CA SER A 68 11.77 -10.83 16.04
C SER A 68 12.99 -11.15 15.17
N GLU A 69 14.20 -10.82 15.64
CA GLU A 69 15.45 -11.18 14.96
C GLU A 69 15.63 -12.70 14.82
N LYS A 70 14.99 -13.47 15.71
CA LYS A 70 14.98 -14.93 15.69
C LYS A 70 14.03 -15.51 14.64
N CYS A 71 13.21 -14.69 13.98
CA CYS A 71 12.28 -15.18 12.97
C CYS A 71 13.02 -15.83 11.79
N ILE A 72 12.51 -16.99 11.38
CA ILE A 72 12.96 -17.68 10.18
C ILE A 72 12.34 -17.03 8.94
N LYS A 73 12.94 -17.28 7.76
CA LYS A 73 12.50 -16.69 6.49
C LYS A 73 11.00 -16.92 6.22
N ALA A 74 10.49 -18.11 6.52
CA ALA A 74 9.08 -18.46 6.34
C ALA A 74 8.15 -17.59 7.20
N GLN A 75 8.49 -17.34 8.46
CA GLN A 75 7.73 -16.50 9.38
C GLN A 75 7.74 -15.02 8.93
N LEU A 76 8.88 -14.53 8.44
CA LEU A 76 8.98 -13.18 7.90
C LEU A 76 8.14 -13.00 6.63
N LEU A 77 8.10 -14.03 5.77
CA LEU A 77 7.24 -14.05 4.58
C LEU A 77 5.76 -14.08 4.95
N GLU A 78 5.38 -14.88 5.95
CA GLU A 78 4.01 -14.94 6.45
C GLU A 78 3.54 -13.57 6.95
N LEU A 79 4.36 -12.87 7.75
CA LEU A 79 4.07 -11.50 8.19
C LEU A 79 3.86 -10.53 7.00
N SER A 80 4.64 -10.67 5.93
CA SER A 80 4.51 -9.82 4.74
C SER A 80 3.23 -10.08 3.95
N VAL A 81 2.70 -11.32 3.96
CA VAL A 81 1.48 -11.71 3.24
C VAL A 81 0.23 -11.36 4.06
N THR A 82 0.22 -11.67 5.35
CA THR A 82 -0.93 -11.43 6.25
C THR A 82 -1.34 -9.95 6.30
N ILE A 83 -0.39 -9.03 6.19
CA ILE A 83 -0.68 -7.59 6.17
C ILE A 83 -1.30 -7.16 4.84
N TYR A 84 -0.92 -7.79 3.73
CA TYR A 84 -1.50 -7.47 2.43
C TYR A 84 -2.98 -7.87 2.37
N ASP A 85 -3.34 -9.01 2.94
CA ASP A 85 -4.75 -9.42 3.08
C ASP A 85 -5.54 -8.48 3.99
N CYS A 86 -4.97 -8.02 5.11
CA CYS A 86 -5.63 -7.02 5.97
C CYS A 86 -5.76 -5.62 5.33
N THR A 87 -4.83 -5.24 4.44
CA THR A 87 -4.88 -3.94 3.76
C THR A 87 -5.89 -3.95 2.61
N LEU A 88 -6.09 -5.10 1.95
CA LEU A 88 -7.16 -5.31 0.97
C LEU A 88 -8.55 -5.40 1.61
N LEU A 89 -8.66 -5.79 2.89
CA LEU A 89 -9.93 -5.82 3.64
C LEU A 89 -10.34 -4.45 4.21
N LEU A 90 -9.53 -3.41 4.04
CA LEU A 90 -9.86 -2.03 4.44
C LEU A 90 -10.43 -1.18 3.29
N PHE A 91 -10.64 -1.77 2.11
CA PHE A 91 -11.42 -1.16 1.03
C PHE A 91 -12.73 -1.96 0.84
N PRO A 92 -13.85 -1.51 1.45
CA PRO A 92 -15.19 -1.91 1.04
C PRO A 92 -15.56 -1.33 -0.33
#